data_AF-A0A017TE04-F1
#
_entry.id   AF-A0A017TE04-F1
#
_cell.length_a   1.000
_cell.length_b   1.000
_cell.length_c   1.000
_cell.angle_alpha   90.00
_cell.angle_beta   90.00
_cell.angle_gamma   90.00
#
_symmetry.space_group_name_H-M   'P 1'
#
loop_
_entity.id
_entity.type
_entity.pdbx_description
1 polymer ?
#
loop_
_entity_poly.entity_id
_entity_poly.type
_entity_poly.pdbx_seq_one_letter_code
_entity_poly.pdbx_strand_id
1 'polypeptide(L)'
;MEVSRVIESAAEMTARNAAKSAAVSTPRLVAIAIDAVADAALRAREAEAVTHELRCDACDEVIEGEAAGHGLYVWVRGDEVRREEPPLCACCATAIGITALQAWSIEEEEG
;
A
#
# COMPACT_ATOMS: atom_id res chain seq x y z
N MET A 1 8.17 -19.35 34.10
CA MET A 1 9.41 -18.75 33.56
C MET A 1 9.61 -19.06 32.06
N GLU A 2 8.83 -19.97 31.46
CA GLU A 2 8.88 -20.27 30.00
C GLU A 2 8.06 -19.31 29.12
N VAL A 3 6.98 -18.70 29.65
CA VAL A 3 6.10 -17.83 28.86
C VAL A 3 6.81 -16.56 28.38
N SER A 4 7.72 -15.97 29.18
CA SER A 4 8.52 -14.81 28.76
C SER A 4 9.42 -15.09 27.56
N ARG A 5 10.00 -16.30 27.47
CA ARG A 5 10.90 -16.66 26.35
C ARG A 5 10.14 -16.85 25.04
N VAL A 6 8.89 -17.27 25.10
CA VAL A 6 8.03 -17.42 23.91
C VAL A 6 7.64 -16.05 23.35
N ILE A 7 7.38 -15.07 24.21
CA ILE A 7 7.02 -13.70 23.81
C ILE A 7 8.25 -12.99 23.21
N GLU A 8 9.44 -13.16 23.79
CA GLU A 8 10.71 -12.65 23.22
C GLU A 8 11.02 -13.28 21.85
N SER A 9 10.80 -14.59 21.71
CA SER A 9 10.99 -15.32 20.44
C SER A 9 10.04 -14.84 19.34
N ALA A 10 8.76 -14.58 19.68
CA ALA A 10 7.78 -14.05 18.74
C ALA A 10 8.12 -12.62 18.28
N ALA A 11 8.58 -11.75 19.20
CA ALA A 11 9.03 -10.40 18.88
C ALA A 11 10.26 -10.40 17.95
N GLU A 12 11.24 -11.28 18.20
CA GLU A 12 12.40 -11.43 17.32
C GLU A 12 12.05 -12.03 15.96
N MET A 13 11.05 -12.91 15.88
CA MET A 13 10.61 -13.53 14.63
C MET A 13 9.85 -12.52 13.76
N THR A 14 9.03 -11.66 14.37
CA THR A 14 8.37 -10.51 13.71
C THR A 14 9.40 -9.49 13.22
N ALA A 15 10.41 -9.14 14.02
CA ALA A 15 11.48 -8.22 13.63
C ALA A 15 12.33 -8.77 12.46
N ARG A 16 12.62 -10.08 12.45
CA ARG A 16 13.35 -10.74 11.36
C ARG A 16 12.55 -10.81 10.06
N ASN A 17 11.23 -11.01 10.13
CA ASN A 17 10.37 -11.04 8.96
C ASN A 17 10.16 -9.63 8.36
N ALA A 18 10.09 -8.59 9.19
CA ALA A 18 10.09 -7.20 8.74
C ALA A 18 11.37 -6.83 7.97
N ALA A 19 12.53 -7.25 8.47
CA ALA A 19 13.82 -7.02 7.80
C ALA A 19 13.97 -7.80 6.48
N LYS A 20 13.32 -8.97 6.34
CA LYS A 20 13.39 -9.78 5.12
C LYS A 20 12.48 -9.27 4.00
N SER A 21 11.41 -8.54 4.32
CA SER A 21 10.49 -7.94 3.35
C SER A 21 11.07 -6.72 2.62
N ALA A 22 12.12 -6.10 3.18
CA ALA A 22 12.69 -4.85 2.68
C ALA A 22 13.66 -4.98 1.47
N ALA A 23 13.86 -6.19 0.93
CA ALA A 23 14.95 -6.43 -0.03
C ALA A 23 14.51 -7.00 -1.39
N VAL A 24 13.23 -6.86 -1.78
CA VAL A 24 12.88 -7.01 -3.19
C VAL A 24 13.31 -5.73 -3.91
N SER A 25 14.57 -5.73 -4.38
CA SER A 25 15.09 -4.69 -5.26
C SER A 25 14.33 -4.74 -6.57
N THR A 26 13.25 -3.96 -6.68
CA THR A 26 12.56 -3.73 -7.95
C THR A 26 13.59 -3.21 -8.97
N PRO A 27 13.73 -3.82 -10.15
CA PRO A 27 14.68 -3.35 -11.14
C PRO A 27 14.35 -1.90 -11.51
N ARG A 28 15.32 -1.00 -11.35
CA ARG A 28 15.20 0.37 -11.85
C ARG A 28 15.06 0.30 -13.36
N LEU A 29 13.86 0.61 -13.86
CA LEU A 29 13.64 0.82 -15.28
C LEU A 29 14.33 2.12 -15.67
N VAL A 30 15.35 2.01 -16.52
CA VAL A 30 16.01 3.18 -17.11
C VAL A 30 15.33 3.45 -18.44
N ALA A 31 14.60 4.56 -18.53
CA ALA A 31 14.10 5.07 -19.80
C ALA A 31 15.16 6.01 -20.41
N ILE A 32 15.46 5.84 -21.69
CA ILE A 32 16.35 6.74 -22.45
C ILE A 32 15.54 7.32 -23.60
N ALA A 33 15.57 8.64 -23.75
CA ALA A 33 14.91 9.32 -24.86
C ALA A 33 15.64 9.01 -26.18
N ILE A 34 14.88 8.66 -27.22
CA ILE A 34 15.42 8.38 -28.55
C ILE A 34 15.62 9.65 -29.38
N ASP A 35 14.89 10.73 -29.06
CA ASP A 35 14.95 12.02 -29.72
C ASP A 35 14.53 13.17 -28.77
N ALA A 36 14.62 14.40 -29.28
CA ALA A 36 14.30 15.60 -28.51
C ALA A 36 12.81 15.75 -28.17
N VAL A 37 11.91 15.16 -28.95
CA VAL A 37 10.46 15.17 -28.66
C VAL A 37 10.16 14.21 -27.50
N ALA A 38 10.76 13.03 -27.52
CA ALA A 38 10.68 12.06 -26.44
C ALA A 38 11.30 12.59 -25.12
N ASP A 39 12.44 13.30 -25.20
CA ASP A 39 13.07 13.95 -24.03
C ASP A 39 12.15 15.04 -23.44
N ALA A 40 11.57 15.89 -24.29
CA ALA A 40 10.62 16.92 -23.84
C ALA A 40 9.37 16.31 -23.17
N ALA A 41 8.84 15.21 -23.72
CA ALA A 41 7.69 14.51 -23.14
C ALA A 41 8.03 13.85 -21.80
N LEU A 42 9.18 13.21 -21.66
CA LEU A 42 9.61 12.60 -20.40
C LEU A 42 9.76 13.66 -19.30
N ARG A 43 10.41 14.78 -19.60
CA ARG A 43 10.57 15.88 -18.65
C ARG A 43 9.26 16.55 -18.26
N ALA A 44 8.31 16.68 -19.18
CA ALA A 44 6.98 17.18 -18.86
C ALA A 44 6.26 16.26 -17.87
N ARG A 45 6.38 14.94 -18.03
CA ARG A 45 5.81 13.95 -17.08
C ARG A 45 6.52 13.96 -15.73
N GLU A 46 7.84 14.09 -15.71
CA GLU A 46 8.61 14.23 -14.46
C GLU A 46 8.27 15.53 -13.73
N ALA A 47 8.03 16.63 -14.46
CA ALA A 47 7.61 17.91 -13.88
C ALA A 47 6.17 17.87 -13.34
N GLU A 48 5.29 17.06 -13.94
CA GLU A 48 3.91 16.83 -13.47
C GLU A 48 3.84 15.77 -12.36
N ALA A 49 4.90 14.98 -12.15
CA ALA A 49 5.05 14.13 -10.98
C ALA A 49 5.24 15.00 -9.73
N VAL A 50 4.16 15.62 -9.28
CA VAL A 50 4.12 16.36 -8.04
C VAL A 50 4.36 15.37 -6.91
N THR A 51 5.53 15.46 -6.29
CA THR A 51 5.93 14.67 -5.12
C THR A 51 5.20 15.18 -3.89
N HIS A 52 3.90 14.93 -3.80
CA HIS A 52 3.26 14.88 -2.50
C HIS A 52 3.73 13.57 -1.84
N GLU A 53 4.21 13.67 -0.61
CA GLU A 53 4.59 12.50 0.18
C GLU A 53 3.39 11.56 0.25
N LEU A 54 3.49 10.41 -0.40
CA LEU A 54 2.43 9.42 -0.45
C LEU A 54 2.35 8.77 0.93
N ARG A 55 1.26 8.97 1.66
CA ARG A 55 1.08 8.46 3.03
C ARG A 55 -0.04 7.43 3.06
N CYS A 56 0.16 6.36 3.82
CA CYS A 56 -0.87 5.37 4.01
C CYS A 56 -2.01 5.96 4.83
N ASP A 57 -3.23 5.90 4.31
CA ASP A 57 -4.40 6.47 5.00
C ASP A 57 -4.72 5.77 6.35
N ALA A 58 -4.34 4.49 6.49
CA ALA A 58 -4.63 3.71 7.68
C ALA A 58 -3.61 3.89 8.83
N CYS A 59 -2.32 4.03 8.51
CA CYS A 59 -1.25 4.11 9.52
C CYS A 59 -0.40 5.39 9.44
N ASP A 60 -0.68 6.27 8.49
CA ASP A 60 0.02 7.53 8.21
C ASP A 60 1.52 7.40 7.84
N GLU A 61 2.02 6.17 7.71
CA GLU A 61 3.40 5.91 7.28
C GLU A 61 3.63 6.31 5.82
N VAL A 62 4.83 6.78 5.53
CA VAL A 62 5.26 7.14 4.17
C VAL A 62 5.38 5.88 3.32
N ILE A 63 4.78 5.92 2.14
CA ILE A 63 4.84 4.86 1.13
C ILE A 63 5.99 5.19 0.17
N GLU A 64 7.00 4.32 0.15
CA GLU A 64 8.06 4.38 -0.85
C GLU A 64 7.59 3.77 -2.17
N GLY A 65 7.57 4.57 -3.24
CA GLY A 65 7.15 4.12 -4.56
C GLY A 65 5.64 4.20 -4.78
N GLU A 66 5.03 3.10 -5.21
CA GLU A 66 3.60 3.01 -5.55
C GLU A 66 2.78 2.45 -4.38
N ALA A 67 1.50 2.81 -4.28
CA ALA A 67 0.60 2.22 -3.31
C ALA A 67 0.43 0.72 -3.59
N ALA A 68 0.46 -0.10 -2.54
CA ALA A 68 0.27 -1.55 -2.68
C ALA A 68 -1.21 -1.92 -2.85
N GLY A 69 -2.10 -0.99 -2.51
CA GLY A 69 -3.54 -1.09 -2.67
C GLY A 69 -4.20 0.23 -2.29
N HIS A 70 -5.51 0.31 -2.49
CA HIS A 70 -6.31 1.49 -2.14
C HIS A 70 -7.48 1.08 -1.25
N GLY A 71 -7.82 1.95 -0.30
CA GLY A 71 -9.10 1.91 0.38
C GLY A 71 -10.22 2.43 -0.53
N LEU A 72 -11.45 2.46 -0.01
CA LEU A 72 -12.58 3.07 -0.71
C LEU A 72 -13.49 3.79 0.28
N TYR A 73 -13.53 5.11 0.19
CA TYR A 73 -14.56 5.92 0.83
C TYR A 73 -15.68 6.21 -0.17
N VAL A 74 -16.92 6.02 0.26
CA VAL A 74 -18.12 6.29 -0.53
C VAL A 74 -19.03 7.22 0.24
N TRP A 75 -19.40 8.34 -0.39
CA TRP A 75 -20.42 9.25 0.12
C TRP A 75 -21.61 9.24 -0.83
N VAL A 76 -22.80 9.05 -0.26
CA VAL A 76 -24.05 9.03 -1.02
C VAL A 76 -24.95 10.15 -0.50
N ARG A 77 -25.40 11.03 -1.39
CA ARG A 77 -26.35 12.11 -1.08
C ARG A 77 -27.42 12.19 -2.17
N GLY A 78 -28.61 11.67 -1.88
CA GLY A 78 -29.64 11.52 -2.92
C GLY A 78 -29.12 10.61 -4.03
N ASP A 79 -29.10 11.12 -5.26
CA ASP A 79 -28.58 10.41 -6.44
C ASP A 79 -27.07 10.66 -6.67
N GLU A 80 -26.43 11.53 -5.88
CA GLU A 80 -25.00 11.79 -5.99
C GLU A 80 -24.19 10.74 -5.24
N VAL A 81 -23.22 10.12 -5.93
CA VAL A 81 -22.27 9.18 -5.35
C VAL A 81 -20.85 9.68 -5.60
N ARG A 82 -20.15 10.04 -4.52
CA ARG A 82 -18.73 10.40 -4.55
C ARG A 82 -17.90 9.24 -4.03
N ARG A 83 -16.80 8.95 -4.72
CA ARG A 83 -15.83 7.91 -4.36
C ARG A 83 -14.45 8.53 -4.20
N GLU A 84 -13.70 8.04 -3.24
CA GLU A 84 -12.29 8.37 -3.04
C GLU A 84 -11.53 7.09 -2.71
N GLU A 85 -10.38 6.90 -3.35
CA GLU A 85 -9.56 5.69 -3.26
C GLU A 85 -8.21 6.01 -2.61
N PRO A 86 -8.18 6.21 -1.28
CA PRO A 86 -6.97 6.61 -0.58
C PRO A 86 -5.90 5.50 -0.62
N PRO A 87 -4.61 5.84 -0.72
CA PRO A 87 -3.54 4.86 -0.85
C PRO A 87 -3.26 4.11 0.46
N LEU A 88 -2.90 2.84 0.35
CA LEU A 88 -2.53 1.98 1.48
C LEU A 88 -1.16 1.34 1.26
N CYS A 89 -0.39 1.21 2.35
CA CYS A 89 0.85 0.46 2.35
C CYS A 89 0.56 -1.05 2.22
N ALA A 90 1.59 -1.84 1.87
CA ALA A 90 1.45 -3.29 1.67
C ALA A 90 0.88 -4.02 2.90
N CYS A 91 1.26 -3.59 4.11
CA CYS A 91 0.76 -4.18 5.34
C CYS A 91 -0.73 -3.90 5.54
N CYS A 92 -1.15 -2.64 5.47
CA CYS A 92 -2.54 -2.24 5.69
C CYS A 92 -3.47 -2.75 4.58
N ALA A 93 -3.06 -2.67 3.31
CA ALA A 93 -3.85 -3.21 2.19
C ALA A 93 -4.13 -4.71 2.38
N THR A 94 -3.12 -5.49 2.74
CA THR A 94 -3.26 -6.93 2.98
C THR A 94 -4.13 -7.22 4.20
N ALA A 95 -3.86 -6.55 5.33
CA ALA A 95 -4.59 -6.78 6.57
C ALA A 95 -6.09 -6.49 6.40
N ILE A 96 -6.42 -5.33 5.82
CA ILE A 96 -7.80 -4.92 5.56
C ILE A 96 -8.46 -5.89 4.59
N GLY A 97 -7.79 -6.24 3.47
CA GLY A 97 -8.32 -7.15 2.48
C GLY A 97 -8.65 -8.54 3.04
N ILE A 98 -7.75 -9.12 3.85
CA ILE A 98 -7.98 -10.41 4.49
C ILE A 98 -9.12 -10.32 5.50
N THR A 99 -9.15 -9.30 6.35
CA THR A 99 -10.22 -9.13 7.35
C THR A 99 -11.58 -8.94 6.69
N ALA A 100 -11.67 -8.20 5.57
CA ALA A 100 -12.91 -8.03 4.83
C ALA A 100 -13.43 -9.36 4.26
N LEU A 101 -12.54 -10.16 3.65
CA LEU A 101 -12.89 -11.49 3.14
C LEU A 101 -13.36 -12.44 4.25
N GLN A 102 -12.71 -12.38 5.42
CA GLN A 102 -13.12 -13.17 6.58
C GLN A 102 -14.49 -12.75 7.10
N ALA A 103 -14.76 -11.44 7.21
CA ALA A 103 -16.05 -10.93 7.65
C ALA A 103 -17.19 -11.42 6.73
N TRP A 104 -17.00 -11.34 5.41
CA TRP A 104 -17.97 -11.86 4.45
C TRP A 104 -18.18 -13.36 4.57
N SER A 105 -17.11 -14.13 4.77
CA SER A 105 -17.24 -15.59 4.96
C SER A 105 -18.05 -15.95 6.20
N ILE A 106 -18.01 -15.14 7.26
CA ILE A 106 -18.80 -15.35 8.48
C ILE A 106 -20.28 -15.01 8.21
N GLU A 107 -20.54 -13.89 7.53
CA GLU A 107 -21.89 -13.47 7.17
C GLU A 107 -22.61 -14.49 6.28
N GLU A 108 -21.90 -15.19 5.39
CA GLU A 108 -22.48 -16.25 4.55
C GLU A 108 -22.78 -17.56 5.29
N GLU A 109 -22.08 -17.87 6.38
CA GLU A 109 -22.30 -19.12 7.14
C GLU A 109 -23.46 -19.00 8.16
N GLU A 110 -23.87 -17.78 8.52
CA GLU A 110 -25.04 -17.51 9.38
C GLU A 110 -26.36 -17.30 8.60
N GLY A 111 -26.33 -17.43 7.26
CA GLY A 111 -27.47 -17.24 6.34
C GLY A 111 -28.23 -18.51 5.96
#